data_AF-A0A2T2T0Z0-F1
#
_entry.id   AF-A0A2T2T0Z0-F1
#
_cell.length_a   1.000
_cell.length_b   1.000
_cell.length_c   1.000
_cell.angle_alpha   90.00
_cell.angle_beta   90.00
_cell.angle_gamma   90.00
#
_symmetry.space_group_name_H-M   'P 1'
#
loop_
_entity.id
_entity.type
_entity.pdbx_description
1 polymer ?
#
loop_
_entity_poly.entity_id
_entity_poly.type
_entity_poly.pdbx_seq_one_letter_code
_entity_poly.pdbx_strand_id
1 'polypeptide(L)'
;MPEVCTTASELSPAFSERNSSTLTEEARSSLEENADILSQCPNLSVRIEGYAAPGERNTASLSEDRSEAVADFYQNHGVPVTRTMTGGQGQVEGATSKKGGTRQYRRTDSIPEREGNSM
;
A
#
# COMPACT_ATOMS: atom_id res chain seq x y z
N MET A 1 -19.11 2.95 -16.41
CA MET A 1 -18.03 2.94 -15.40
C MET A 1 -18.48 2.05 -14.26
N PRO A 2 -17.68 1.06 -13.85
CA PRO A 2 -18.02 0.13 -12.75
C PRO A 2 -18.29 0.87 -11.42
N GLU A 3 -19.19 0.35 -10.59
CA GLU A 3 -19.47 0.91 -9.25
C GLU A 3 -18.22 0.90 -8.37
N VAL A 4 -17.34 -0.10 -8.52
CA VAL A 4 -16.06 -0.19 -7.79
C VAL A 4 -15.17 1.04 -8.02
N CYS A 5 -15.22 1.67 -9.20
CA CYS A 5 -14.48 2.91 -9.47
C CYS A 5 -15.04 4.12 -8.71
N THR A 6 -16.28 4.02 -8.20
CA THR A 6 -17.00 5.06 -7.46
C THR A 6 -17.08 4.80 -5.95
N THR A 7 -16.92 3.55 -5.50
CA THR A 7 -17.07 3.16 -4.09
C THR A 7 -15.78 2.70 -3.41
N ALA A 8 -14.72 2.37 -4.15
CA ALA A 8 -13.43 1.99 -3.55
C ALA A 8 -12.81 3.20 -2.84
N SER A 9 -13.01 3.30 -1.52
CA SER A 9 -12.35 4.28 -0.67
C SER A 9 -10.95 3.84 -0.24
N GLU A 10 -10.74 2.53 -0.09
CA GLU A 10 -9.46 1.92 0.30
C GLU A 10 -9.35 0.53 -0.35
N LEU A 11 -8.17 0.21 -0.88
CA LEU A 11 -7.86 -1.11 -1.42
C LEU A 11 -7.33 -2.04 -0.32
N SER A 12 -7.25 -3.34 -0.60
CA SER A 12 -6.74 -4.32 0.37
C SER A 12 -5.30 -3.99 0.78
N PRO A 13 -4.96 -3.94 2.08
CA PRO A 13 -3.60 -3.64 2.53
C PRO A 13 -2.66 -4.83 2.25
N ALA A 14 -1.42 -4.53 1.87
CA ALA A 14 -0.37 -5.54 1.71
C ALA A 14 0.43 -5.67 3.00
N PHE A 15 0.57 -6.87 3.56
CA PHE A 15 1.34 -7.10 4.79
C PHE A 15 2.76 -7.57 4.50
N SER A 16 3.70 -7.16 5.36
CA SER A 16 5.12 -7.53 5.24
C SER A 16 5.64 -8.31 6.44
N GLU A 17 6.66 -9.11 6.18
CA GLU A 17 7.44 -9.73 7.24
C GLU A 17 8.31 -8.72 7.99
N ARG A 18 8.71 -9.10 9.20
CA ARG A 18 9.48 -8.22 10.08
C ARG A 18 10.83 -7.86 9.46
N ASN A 19 11.13 -6.56 9.39
CA ASN A 19 12.32 -5.97 8.77
C ASN A 19 12.51 -6.37 7.30
N SER A 20 11.42 -6.57 6.57
CA SER A 20 11.43 -6.93 5.15
C SER A 20 10.48 -6.03 4.37
N SER A 21 10.91 -5.65 3.16
CA SER A 21 10.08 -5.04 2.10
C SER A 21 9.71 -6.06 1.02
N THR A 22 10.23 -7.29 1.07
CA THR A 22 9.88 -8.35 0.13
C THR A 22 8.42 -8.72 0.29
N LEU A 23 7.67 -8.66 -0.81
CA LEU A 23 6.27 -9.10 -0.87
C LEU A 23 6.18 -10.61 -0.61
N THR A 24 5.28 -11.00 0.29
CA THR A 24 4.90 -12.41 0.51
C THR A 24 3.91 -12.86 -0.56
N GLU A 25 3.61 -14.15 -0.65
CA GLU A 25 2.55 -14.65 -1.54
C GLU A 25 1.18 -14.08 -1.15
N GLU A 26 0.89 -14.00 0.14
CA GLU A 26 -0.32 -13.37 0.67
C GLU A 26 -0.44 -11.91 0.22
N ALA A 27 0.64 -11.14 0.33
CA ALA A 27 0.66 -9.74 -0.12
C ALA A 27 0.46 -9.63 -1.63
N ARG A 28 1.12 -10.49 -2.42
CA ARG A 28 0.95 -10.51 -3.89
C ARG A 28 -0.51 -10.76 -4.26
N SER A 29 -1.16 -11.75 -3.66
CA SER A 29 -2.58 -12.05 -3.93
C SER A 29 -3.49 -10.84 -3.68
N SER A 30 -3.29 -10.12 -2.57
CA SER A 30 -4.06 -8.89 -2.31
C SER A 30 -3.74 -7.77 -3.30
N LEU A 31 -2.48 -7.66 -3.74
CA LEU A 31 -2.07 -6.65 -4.70
C LEU A 31 -2.55 -6.96 -6.13
N GLU A 32 -2.71 -8.23 -6.50
CA GLU A 32 -3.31 -8.64 -7.78
C GLU A 32 -4.77 -8.18 -7.86
N GLU A 33 -5.56 -8.44 -6.81
CA GLU A 33 -6.95 -7.95 -6.73
C GLU A 33 -7.02 -6.42 -6.84
N ASN A 34 -6.10 -5.72 -6.18
CA ASN A 34 -6.00 -4.26 -6.26
C ASN A 34 -5.63 -3.79 -7.68
N ALA A 35 -4.68 -4.46 -8.35
CA ALA A 35 -4.26 -4.14 -9.70
C ALA A 35 -5.41 -4.35 -10.71
N ASP A 36 -6.20 -5.41 -10.53
CA ASP A 36 -7.41 -5.66 -11.32
C ASP A 36 -8.43 -4.52 -11.17
N ILE A 37 -8.60 -3.96 -9.98
CA ILE A 37 -9.45 -2.79 -9.77
C ILE A 37 -8.87 -1.55 -10.46
N LEU A 38 -7.56 -1.28 -10.27
CA LEU A 38 -6.88 -0.12 -10.85
C LEU A 38 -6.84 -0.14 -12.38
N SER A 39 -6.82 -1.34 -12.98
CA SER A 39 -6.90 -1.53 -14.44
C SER A 39 -8.29 -1.24 -14.99
N GLN A 40 -9.34 -1.64 -14.25
CA GLN A 40 -10.74 -1.35 -14.59
C GLN A 40 -11.11 0.14 -14.42
N CYS A 41 -10.36 0.86 -13.59
CA CYS A 41 -10.63 2.25 -13.22
C CYS A 41 -9.47 3.18 -13.64
N PRO A 42 -9.29 3.47 -14.94
CA PRO A 42 -8.15 4.24 -15.45
C PRO A 42 -8.08 5.70 -14.99
N ASN A 43 -9.18 6.22 -14.42
CA ASN A 43 -9.30 7.57 -13.87
C ASN A 43 -8.86 7.68 -12.40
N LEU A 44 -8.40 6.59 -11.79
CA LEU A 44 -7.90 6.59 -10.41
C LEU A 44 -6.38 6.60 -10.41
N SER A 45 -5.78 7.55 -9.71
CA SER A 45 -4.40 7.42 -9.24
C SER A 45 -4.39 6.61 -7.94
N VAL A 46 -3.24 6.13 -7.49
CA VAL A 46 -3.07 5.42 -6.22
C VAL A 46 -1.90 6.00 -5.45
N ARG A 47 -2.18 6.42 -4.21
CA ARG A 47 -1.16 6.74 -3.22
C ARG A 47 -0.84 5.48 -2.43
N ILE A 48 0.44 5.14 -2.35
CA ILE A 48 0.97 3.92 -1.76
C ILE A 48 1.76 4.34 -0.52
N GLU A 49 1.20 4.06 0.65
CA GLU A 49 1.77 4.46 1.93
C GLU A 49 2.34 3.25 2.66
N GLY A 50 3.65 3.22 2.80
CA GLY A 50 4.34 2.15 3.53
C GLY A 50 4.47 2.49 5.01
N TYR A 51 4.30 1.49 5.87
CA TYR A 51 4.41 1.61 7.32
C TYR A 51 5.36 0.57 7.92
N ALA A 52 6.03 0.98 8.99
CA ALA A 52 6.84 0.11 9.83
C ALA A 52 6.20 -0.09 11.21
N ALA A 53 6.34 -1.30 11.72
CA ALA A 53 5.90 -1.66 13.05
C ALA A 53 6.86 -1.13 14.12
N PRO A 54 6.36 -0.81 15.34
CA PRO A 54 7.21 -0.55 16.48
C PRO A 54 8.23 -1.68 16.71
N GLY A 55 9.51 -1.31 16.86
CA GLY A 55 10.61 -2.24 17.08
C GLY A 55 11.21 -2.87 15.82
N GLU A 56 10.85 -2.37 14.62
CA GLU A 56 11.60 -2.60 13.40
C GLU A 56 12.79 -1.64 13.29
N ARG A 57 13.81 -2.03 12.53
CA ARG A 57 15.02 -1.24 12.31
C ARG A 57 14.84 -0.33 11.10
N ASN A 58 15.47 0.85 11.13
CA ASN A 58 15.48 1.82 10.04
C ASN A 58 14.07 2.11 9.51
N THR A 59 13.12 2.37 10.41
CA THR A 59 11.68 2.41 10.10
C THR A 59 11.32 3.39 8.99
N ALA A 60 12.00 4.53 8.89
CA ALA A 60 11.85 5.48 7.78
C ALA A 60 12.16 4.82 6.42
N SER A 61 13.40 4.38 6.21
CA SER A 61 13.82 3.71 4.97
C SER A 61 13.02 2.43 4.70
N LEU A 62 12.78 1.60 5.72
CA LEU A 62 12.00 0.36 5.56
C LEU A 62 10.57 0.62 5.09
N SER A 63 9.94 1.69 5.58
CA SER A 63 8.60 2.07 5.15
C SER A 63 8.58 2.56 3.69
N GLU A 64 9.63 3.28 3.27
CA GLU A 64 9.79 3.73 1.90
C GLU A 64 10.03 2.54 0.96
N ASP A 65 10.97 1.64 1.29
CA ASP A 65 11.25 0.40 0.55
C ASP A 65 9.99 -0.46 0.37
N ARG A 66 9.11 -0.51 1.39
CA ARG A 66 7.83 -1.23 1.32
C ARG A 66 6.83 -0.57 0.38
N SER A 67 6.79 0.76 0.33
CA SER A 67 5.93 1.47 -0.62
C SER A 67 6.44 1.30 -2.06
N GLU A 68 7.75 1.32 -2.27
CA GLU A 68 8.38 1.13 -3.57
C GLU A 68 8.18 -0.30 -4.09
N ALA A 69 8.32 -1.32 -3.24
CA ALA A 69 8.05 -2.71 -3.62
C ALA A 69 6.61 -2.93 -4.13
N VAL A 70 5.64 -2.21 -3.57
CA VAL A 70 4.23 -2.26 -4.03
C VAL A 70 4.04 -1.48 -5.33
N ALA A 71 4.69 -0.33 -5.50
CA ALA A 71 4.65 0.43 -6.75
C ALA A 71 5.26 -0.36 -7.91
N ASP A 72 6.38 -1.03 -7.69
CA ASP A 72 7.00 -1.92 -8.67
C ASP A 72 6.08 -3.08 -9.03
N PHE A 73 5.40 -3.66 -8.03
CA PHE A 73 4.40 -4.69 -8.29
C PHE A 73 3.28 -4.19 -9.20
N TYR A 74 2.72 -3.02 -8.92
CA TYR A 74 1.65 -2.43 -9.72
C TYR A 74 2.08 -2.08 -11.14
N GLN A 75 3.30 -1.56 -11.32
CA GLN A 75 3.88 -1.33 -12.64
C GLN A 75 3.98 -2.61 -13.47
N ASN A 76 4.47 -3.69 -12.86
CA ASN A 76 4.56 -4.99 -13.50
C ASN A 76 3.18 -5.59 -13.84
N HIS A 77 2.11 -5.11 -13.21
CA HIS A 77 0.71 -5.50 -13.47
C HIS A 77 -0.06 -4.45 -14.28
N GLY A 78 0.62 -3.52 -14.95
CA GLY A 78 0.02 -2.62 -15.93
C GLY A 78 -0.57 -1.32 -15.37
N VAL A 79 -0.33 -1.00 -14.10
CA VAL A 79 -0.64 0.33 -13.54
C VAL A 79 0.54 1.26 -13.82
N PRO A 80 0.37 2.32 -14.62
CA PRO A 80 1.50 3.15 -15.03
C PRO A 80 2.05 3.98 -13.85
N VAL A 81 3.37 4.23 -13.86
CA VAL A 81 4.08 5.06 -12.86
C VAL A 81 3.43 6.42 -12.65
N THR A 82 2.90 7.01 -13.73
CA THR A 82 2.24 8.32 -13.70
C THR A 82 0.97 8.34 -12.86
N ARG A 83 0.42 7.17 -12.50
CA ARG A 83 -0.74 6.99 -11.63
C ARG A 83 -0.38 6.47 -10.25
N THR A 84 0.90 6.24 -9.95
CA THR A 84 1.35 5.72 -8.65
C THR A 84 2.19 6.77 -7.92
N MET A 85 1.89 7.02 -6.65
CA MET A 85 2.68 7.89 -5.78
C MET A 85 3.09 7.12 -4.53
N THR A 86 4.39 7.02 -4.25
CA THR A 86 4.92 6.31 -3.08
C THR A 86 5.21 7.27 -1.93
N GLY A 87 5.06 6.79 -0.69
CA GLY A 87 5.45 7.53 0.51
C GLY A 87 5.68 6.62 1.71
N GLY A 88 6.88 6.71 2.30
CA GLY A 88 7.19 6.07 3.57
C GLY A 88 6.66 6.88 4.76
N GLN A 89 5.77 6.28 5.56
CA GLN A 89 5.20 6.91 6.75
C GLN A 89 6.00 6.62 8.04
N GLY A 90 7.12 5.90 7.91
CA GLY A 90 7.95 5.51 9.03
C GLY A 90 7.25 4.55 9.98
N GLN A 91 7.56 4.67 11.27
CA GLN A 91 6.95 3.84 12.30
C GLN A 91 5.54 4.33 12.61
N VAL A 92 4.57 3.41 12.74
CA VAL A 92 3.23 3.75 13.23
C VAL A 92 3.31 4.31 14.66
N GLU A 93 2.80 5.52 14.85
CA GLU A 93 2.70 6.18 16.16
C GLU A 93 1.47 5.69 16.95
N GLY A 94 1.48 5.83 18.28
CA GLY A 94 0.34 5.47 19.14
C GLY A 94 0.05 3.97 19.29
N ALA A 95 0.77 3.11 18.56
CA ALA A 95 0.67 1.66 18.65
C ALA A 95 1.29 1.14 19.96
N THR A 96 0.47 0.70 20.91
CA THR A 96 0.97 0.02 22.12
C THR A 96 1.09 -1.49 21.88
N SER A 97 2.18 -2.11 22.34
CA SER A 97 2.47 -3.54 22.11
C SER A 97 1.59 -4.51 22.91
N LYS A 98 0.57 -4.03 23.62
CA LYS A 98 -0.15 -4.82 24.62
C LYS A 98 -1.44 -5.40 24.04
N LYS A 99 -1.32 -6.68 23.64
CA LYS A 99 -2.31 -7.62 23.03
C LYS A 99 -2.49 -7.43 21.52
N GLY A 100 -1.90 -8.34 20.74
CA GLY A 100 -2.10 -8.46 19.29
C GLY A 100 -0.81 -8.60 18.47
N GLY A 101 0.33 -8.23 19.05
CA GLY A 101 1.59 -8.14 18.30
C GLY A 101 1.61 -6.94 17.35
N THR A 102 2.74 -6.69 16.70
CA THR A 102 2.89 -5.51 15.82
C THR A 102 2.69 -5.84 14.33
N ARG A 103 2.17 -7.03 14.00
CA ARG A 103 2.02 -7.50 12.60
C ARG A 103 1.14 -6.58 11.76
N GLN A 104 0.03 -6.11 12.31
CA GLN A 104 -0.90 -5.18 11.66
C GLN A 104 -0.29 -3.82 11.27
N TYR A 105 0.89 -3.48 11.79
CA TYR A 105 1.61 -2.24 11.47
C TYR A 105 2.71 -2.44 10.42
N ARG A 106 2.99 -3.69 10.02
CA ARG A 106 3.88 -4.01 8.90
C ARG A 106 3.04 -4.10 7.65
N ARG A 107 2.63 -2.95 7.12
CA ARG A 107 1.71 -2.90 6.00
C ARG A 107 2.05 -1.78 5.03
N THR A 108 1.55 -1.93 3.82
CA THR A 108 1.48 -0.89 2.81
C THR A 108 0.02 -0.73 2.42
N ASP A 109 -0.49 0.49 2.55
CA ASP A 109 -1.87 0.85 2.23
C ASP A 109 -1.90 1.45 0.82
N SER A 110 -2.90 1.07 0.02
CA SER A 110 -3.10 1.59 -1.34
C SER A 110 -4.41 2.38 -1.38
N ILE A 111 -4.28 3.69 -1.52
CA ILE A 111 -5.37 4.66 -1.38
C ILE A 111 -5.69 5.21 -2.77
N PRO A 112 -6.84 4.86 -3.37
CA PRO A 112 -7.23 5.40 -4.65
C PRO A 112 -7.56 6.90 -4.54
N GLU A 113 -7.01 7.69 -5.46
CA GLU A 113 -7.28 9.12 -5.58
C GLU A 113 -7.95 9.42 -6.92
N ARG A 114 -9.06 10.16 -6.87
CA ARG A 114 -9.71 10.66 -8.08
C ARG A 114 -9.11 11.99 -8.47
N GLU A 115 -8.73 12.13 -9.74
CA GLU A 115 -8.49 13.45 -10.32
C GLU A 115 -9.80 14.26 -10.22
N GLY A 116 -9.83 15.23 -9.31
CA GLY A 116 -10.99 16.10 -9.06
C GLY A 116 -11.46 16.21 -7.61
N ASN A 117 -10.91 15.46 -6.65
CA ASN A 117 -11.24 15.62 -5.22
C ASN A 117 -10.28 16.54 -4.44
N SER A 118 -9.53 17.39 -5.15
CA SER A 118 -8.86 18.56 -4.59
C SER A 118 -9.88 19.69 -4.43
N MET A 119 -10.70 19.63 -3.38
CA MET A 119 -11.51 20.76 -2.93
C MET A 119 -10.99 21.23 -1.57
#